data_AF-A0A8X6LJJ9-F1
#
_entry.id   AF-A0A8X6LJJ9-F1
#
_cell.length_a   1.000
_cell.length_b   1.000
_cell.length_c   1.000
_cell.angle_alpha   90.00
_cell.angle_beta   90.00
_cell.angle_gamma   90.00
#
_symmetry.space_group_name_H-M   'P 1'
#
loop_
_entity.id
_entity.type
_entity.pdbx_description
1 polymer ?
#
loop_
_entity_poly.entity_id
_entity_poly.type
_entity_poly.pdbx_seq_one_letter_code
_entity_poly.pdbx_strand_id
1 'polypeptide(L)'
;MGYNCFGLRITSWNANGVRSRIVELHDFIDKHNPDLILLQETHLGPGDTLQVPNYTTYRNDRPTLPVKEMLSLDESLMKFKGRLSYKQFNPSKRARFGIKFYKICESKSGYCSGFKIYTGNDKDIETSVSASESIVMKMVEPFLGKGYTLFLDNWYSSPQLYLNLLKKKMNVIGTVRSNRKNMPKTLSLQKLKRGEVATQSTSGLLALKWKGKKDVYLLSTKHKNSEMIDTGKMRWDKKKVVHKIIKLACIIEYNDGMGGVDWQDQVIACFPIMKKFMKG
;
A
#
# COMPACT_ATOMS: atom_id res chain seq x y z
N MET A 1 3.03 19.57 -22.76
CA MET A 1 2.54 19.17 -24.11
C MET A 1 1.05 18.94 -24.02
N GLY A 2 0.24 19.87 -24.55
CA GLY A 2 -1.22 19.81 -24.48
C GLY A 2 -1.80 18.76 -25.43
N TYR A 3 -2.93 18.17 -25.05
CA TYR A 3 -3.69 17.22 -25.88
C TYR A 3 -4.94 17.93 -26.39
N ASN A 4 -5.20 17.84 -27.70
CA ASN A 4 -6.36 18.43 -28.33
C ASN A 4 -7.33 17.32 -28.72
N CYS A 5 -8.41 17.16 -27.95
CA CYS A 5 -9.54 16.32 -28.29
C CYS A 5 -10.78 17.09 -27.81
N PHE A 6 -11.53 17.67 -28.76
CA PHE A 6 -12.62 18.64 -28.53
C PHE A 6 -12.20 19.95 -27.83
N GLY A 7 -11.45 20.81 -28.53
CA GLY A 7 -11.38 22.27 -28.29
C GLY A 7 -10.87 22.79 -26.93
N LEU A 8 -10.50 21.93 -25.99
CA LEU A 8 -10.05 22.30 -24.64
C LEU A 8 -8.54 22.10 -24.51
N ARG A 9 -7.81 23.17 -24.20
CA ARG A 9 -6.38 23.19 -23.91
C ARG A 9 -6.14 22.89 -22.44
N ILE A 10 -6.02 21.61 -22.11
CA ILE A 10 -5.69 21.17 -20.77
C ILE A 10 -4.17 21.14 -20.61
N THR A 11 -3.67 21.82 -19.57
CA THR A 11 -2.25 21.82 -19.21
C THR A 11 -2.07 21.34 -17.78
N SER A 12 -0.88 20.83 -17.46
CA SER A 12 -0.51 20.43 -16.11
C SER A 12 0.77 21.14 -15.71
N TRP A 13 0.81 21.70 -14.50
CA TRP A 13 1.98 22.39 -13.98
C TRP A 13 2.22 21.95 -12.53
N ASN A 14 3.44 21.49 -12.23
CA ASN A 14 3.83 21.09 -10.88
C ASN A 14 4.56 22.26 -10.23
N ALA A 15 3.91 22.85 -9.25
CA ALA A 15 4.35 24.08 -8.62
C ALA A 15 5.48 23.88 -7.62
N ASN A 16 5.47 22.76 -6.88
CA ASN A 16 6.42 22.54 -5.78
C ASN A 16 6.59 23.78 -4.88
N GLY A 17 5.47 24.45 -4.55
CA GLY A 17 5.43 25.73 -3.87
C GLY A 17 5.01 26.90 -4.77
N VAL A 18 3.74 26.97 -5.12
CA VAL A 18 3.16 27.96 -6.04
C VAL A 18 3.35 29.39 -5.55
N ARG A 19 3.37 29.61 -4.22
CA ARG A 19 3.56 30.95 -3.64
C ARG A 19 4.88 31.58 -4.04
N SER A 20 5.97 30.80 -4.05
CA SER A 20 7.29 31.31 -4.46
C SER A 20 7.46 31.36 -5.98
N ARG A 21 6.54 30.76 -6.74
CA ARG A 21 6.62 30.62 -8.20
C ARG A 21 5.40 31.17 -8.93
N ILE A 22 4.67 32.10 -8.31
CA ILE A 22 3.42 32.62 -8.88
C ILE A 22 3.66 33.34 -10.23
N VAL A 23 4.82 33.99 -10.38
CA VAL A 23 5.23 34.64 -11.62
C VAL A 23 5.50 33.61 -12.72
N GLU A 24 6.13 32.48 -12.41
CA GLU A 24 6.35 31.37 -13.35
C GLU A 24 5.01 30.76 -13.80
N LEU A 25 4.04 30.66 -12.88
CA LEU A 25 2.70 30.19 -13.21
C LEU A 25 1.99 31.16 -14.17
N HIS A 26 2.09 32.48 -13.95
CA HIS A 26 1.49 33.46 -14.86
C HIS A 26 2.12 33.41 -16.26
N ASP A 27 3.46 33.38 -16.36
CA ASP A 27 4.13 33.26 -17.66
C ASP A 27 3.74 31.95 -18.40
N PHE A 28 3.60 30.86 -17.65
CA PHE A 28 3.10 29.59 -18.20
C PHE A 28 1.68 29.72 -18.74
N ILE A 29 0.78 30.40 -18.03
CA ILE A 29 -0.60 30.63 -18.44
C ILE A 29 -0.64 31.50 -19.69
N ASP A 30 0.09 32.61 -19.72
CA ASP A 30 0.10 33.52 -20.87
C ASP A 30 0.62 32.81 -22.13
N LYS A 31 1.68 32.01 -21.96
CA LYS A 31 2.30 31.27 -23.06
C LYS A 31 1.43 30.15 -23.62
N HIS A 32 0.76 29.41 -22.75
CA HIS A 32 0.00 28.23 -23.16
C HIS A 32 -1.50 28.48 -23.35
N ASN A 33 -1.99 29.60 -22.81
CA ASN A 33 -3.38 30.02 -22.77
C ASN A 33 -4.35 28.85 -22.51
N PRO A 34 -4.20 28.13 -21.39
CA PRO A 34 -4.96 26.90 -21.15
C PRO A 34 -6.43 27.16 -20.78
N ASP A 35 -7.35 26.29 -21.18
CA ASP A 35 -8.75 26.35 -20.71
C ASP A 35 -8.89 25.69 -19.33
N LEU A 36 -8.01 24.74 -19.02
CA LEU A 36 -7.94 24.06 -17.72
C LEU A 36 -6.50 23.83 -17.30
N ILE A 37 -6.19 24.16 -16.05
CA ILE A 37 -4.87 23.96 -15.45
C ILE A 37 -4.98 22.91 -14.35
N LEU A 38 -4.29 21.78 -14.54
CA LEU A 38 -4.07 20.77 -13.51
C LEU A 38 -2.84 21.18 -12.70
N LEU A 39 -3.08 21.96 -11.64
CA LEU A 39 -2.03 22.47 -10.76
C LEU A 39 -1.71 21.45 -9.66
N GLN A 40 -0.47 20.96 -9.62
CA GLN A 40 0.02 20.13 -8.52
C GLN A 40 0.76 21.00 -7.50
N GLU A 41 0.26 21.03 -6.26
CA GLU A 41 0.77 21.87 -5.17
C GLU A 41 0.87 21.08 -3.87
N THR A 42 1.93 21.31 -3.09
CA THR A 42 2.28 20.51 -1.90
C THR A 42 2.53 21.32 -0.63
N HIS A 43 2.56 22.65 -0.73
CA HIS A 43 2.92 23.58 0.34
C HIS A 43 1.77 24.51 0.77
N LEU A 44 0.64 24.52 0.04
CA LEU A 44 -0.54 25.26 0.48
C LEU A 44 -1.24 24.50 1.63
N GLY A 45 -1.48 25.20 2.73
CA GLY A 45 -2.31 24.74 3.84
C GLY A 45 -3.82 24.95 3.57
N PRO A 46 -4.71 24.36 4.39
CA PRO A 46 -6.16 24.42 4.20
C PRO A 46 -6.77 25.83 4.24
N GLY A 47 -6.10 26.79 4.90
CA GLY A 47 -6.53 28.19 4.95
C GLY A 47 -5.96 29.05 3.84
N ASP A 48 -5.06 28.51 3.02
CA ASP A 48 -4.44 29.27 1.95
C ASP A 48 -5.39 29.42 0.76
N THR A 49 -5.37 30.57 0.11
CA THR A 49 -6.08 30.77 -1.16
C THR A 49 -5.06 30.98 -2.26
N LEU A 50 -5.32 30.38 -3.42
CA LEU A 50 -4.60 30.66 -4.64
C LEU A 50 -5.60 31.26 -5.62
N GLN A 51 -5.39 32.51 -5.98
CA GLN A 51 -6.18 33.20 -6.99
C GLN A 51 -5.32 33.36 -8.23
N VAL A 52 -5.86 32.94 -9.36
CA VAL A 52 -5.25 33.12 -10.67
C VAL A 52 -6.21 33.98 -11.50
N PRO A 53 -5.79 35.16 -11.99
CA PRO A 53 -6.66 36.05 -12.75
C PRO A 53 -7.35 35.32 -13.90
N ASN A 54 -8.65 35.53 -14.08
CA ASN A 54 -9.49 34.91 -15.13
C ASN A 54 -9.71 33.39 -15.01
N TYR A 55 -9.27 32.74 -13.93
CA TYR A 55 -9.58 31.33 -13.66
C TYR A 55 -10.40 31.18 -12.40
N THR A 56 -11.31 30.21 -12.41
CA THR A 56 -11.97 29.74 -11.18
C THR A 56 -11.16 28.59 -10.60
N THR A 57 -10.68 28.76 -9.37
CA THR A 57 -9.89 27.73 -8.71
C THR A 57 -10.79 26.73 -7.99
N TYR A 58 -10.80 25.49 -8.47
CA TYR A 58 -11.40 24.36 -7.76
C TYR A 58 -10.34 23.66 -6.94
N ARG A 59 -10.39 23.85 -5.62
CA ARG A 59 -9.47 23.23 -4.68
C ARG A 59 -10.21 22.17 -3.89
N ASN A 60 -9.78 20.92 -4.02
CA ASN A 60 -10.18 19.86 -3.12
C ASN A 60 -9.01 19.61 -2.18
N ASP A 61 -8.99 20.36 -1.08
CA ASP A 61 -8.00 20.11 -0.06
C ASP A 61 -8.17 18.71 0.47
N ARG A 62 -7.05 17.98 0.48
CA ARG A 62 -7.06 16.72 1.19
C ARG A 62 -7.46 17.04 2.61
N PRO A 63 -8.47 16.35 3.15
CA PRO A 63 -8.66 16.38 4.57
C PRO A 63 -7.30 16.09 5.18
N THR A 64 -6.84 16.93 6.12
CA THR A 64 -5.97 16.46 7.19
C THR A 64 -6.79 15.51 8.06
N LEU A 65 -7.39 14.48 7.44
CA LEU A 65 -7.91 13.36 8.17
C LEU A 65 -6.71 12.89 8.98
N PRO A 66 -6.87 12.65 10.29
CA PRO A 66 -5.90 11.80 10.96
C PRO A 66 -5.87 10.56 10.08
N VAL A 67 -4.73 10.35 9.43
CA VAL A 67 -4.45 9.15 8.65
C VAL A 67 -4.94 8.05 9.57
N LYS A 68 -6.03 7.34 9.20
CA LYS A 68 -6.39 6.15 9.98
C LYS A 68 -5.10 5.37 10.01
N GLU A 69 -4.60 5.10 11.20
CA GLU A 69 -3.21 4.73 11.48
C GLU A 69 -2.88 3.34 10.89
N MET A 70 -3.03 3.18 9.59
CA MET A 70 -3.16 1.93 8.83
C MET A 70 -2.43 2.13 7.51
N LEU A 71 -1.30 1.43 7.38
CA LEU A 71 -0.42 1.50 6.22
C LEU A 71 -0.31 0.10 5.63
N SER A 72 -0.48 -0.04 4.32
CA SER A 72 -0.18 -1.26 3.59
C SER A 72 1.15 -1.12 2.85
N LEU A 73 2.05 -2.10 3.00
CA LEU A 73 3.24 -2.20 2.17
C LEU A 73 3.13 -3.42 1.27
N ASP A 74 3.21 -3.17 -0.04
CA ASP A 74 3.10 -4.22 -1.07
C ASP A 74 3.78 -3.79 -2.37
N GLU A 75 3.76 -4.68 -3.37
CA GLU A 75 4.38 -4.49 -4.66
C GLU A 75 3.41 -4.10 -5.76
N SER A 76 3.85 -3.08 -6.51
CA SER A 76 3.23 -2.62 -7.75
C SER A 76 4.13 -2.93 -8.94
N LEU A 77 3.51 -3.19 -10.11
CA LEU A 77 4.24 -3.43 -11.35
C LEU A 77 3.80 -2.43 -12.43
N MET A 78 4.63 -1.44 -12.70
CA MET A 78 4.39 -0.47 -13.78
C MET A 78 4.78 -1.10 -15.12
N LYS A 79 3.80 -1.21 -16.03
CA LYS A 79 3.99 -1.84 -17.34
C LYS A 79 5.12 -1.17 -18.13
N PHE A 80 6.13 -1.95 -18.48
CA PHE A 80 7.25 -1.50 -19.30
C PHE A 80 7.81 -2.67 -20.12
N LYS A 81 7.95 -2.48 -21.44
CA LYS A 81 8.40 -3.54 -22.36
C LYS A 81 9.78 -3.31 -22.98
N GLY A 82 10.38 -2.12 -22.81
CA GLY A 82 11.70 -1.80 -23.35
C GLY A 82 12.84 -2.64 -22.77
N ARG A 83 14.05 -2.39 -23.26
CA ARG A 83 15.28 -2.96 -22.70
C ARG A 83 15.64 -2.21 -21.42
N LEU A 84 15.66 -2.93 -20.30
CA LEU A 84 16.06 -2.42 -18.99
C LEU A 84 16.54 -3.60 -18.16
N SER A 85 17.71 -3.47 -17.53
CA SER A 85 18.38 -4.57 -16.82
C SER A 85 17.55 -5.13 -15.66
N TYR A 86 16.82 -4.28 -14.95
CA TYR A 86 16.01 -4.66 -13.79
C TYR A 86 14.51 -4.82 -14.09
N LYS A 87 14.12 -4.94 -15.36
CA LYS A 87 12.74 -5.27 -15.75
C LYS A 87 12.33 -6.61 -15.14
N GLN A 88 11.18 -6.62 -14.48
CA GLN A 88 10.64 -7.80 -13.80
C GLN A 88 9.54 -8.47 -14.63
N PHE A 89 9.47 -9.79 -14.52
CA PHE A 89 8.33 -10.59 -14.97
C PHE A 89 7.55 -11.10 -13.76
N ASN A 90 6.27 -10.78 -13.68
CA ASN A 90 5.36 -11.30 -12.67
C ASN A 90 4.05 -11.76 -13.35
N PRO A 91 3.81 -13.08 -13.47
CA PRO A 91 2.63 -13.60 -14.16
C PRO A 91 1.32 -13.27 -13.45
N SER A 92 1.36 -13.00 -12.14
CA SER A 92 0.17 -12.70 -11.34
C SER A 92 -0.35 -11.26 -11.52
N LYS A 93 0.45 -10.34 -12.08
CA LYS A 93 0.06 -8.94 -12.30
C LYS A 93 -0.35 -8.73 -13.77
N ARG A 94 -1.38 -7.91 -14.01
CA ARG A 94 -1.94 -7.62 -15.35
C ARG A 94 -0.90 -7.14 -16.36
N ALA A 95 0.09 -6.36 -15.93
CA ALA A 95 1.15 -5.85 -16.79
C ALA A 95 2.10 -6.95 -17.31
N ARG A 96 2.26 -8.05 -16.56
CA ARG A 96 3.21 -9.17 -16.73
C ARG A 96 4.69 -8.79 -16.75
N PHE A 97 5.07 -7.79 -17.55
CA PHE A 97 6.42 -7.24 -17.64
C PHE A 97 6.42 -5.76 -17.24
N GLY A 98 7.35 -5.38 -16.38
CA GLY A 98 7.39 -4.00 -15.91
C GLY A 98 8.51 -3.66 -14.95
N ILE A 99 8.48 -2.43 -14.47
CA ILE A 99 9.32 -1.95 -13.39
C ILE A 99 8.58 -2.22 -12.08
N LYS A 100 9.21 -2.96 -11.18
CA LYS A 100 8.64 -3.31 -9.87
C LYS A 100 8.91 -2.18 -8.88
N PHE A 101 7.88 -1.80 -8.13
CA PHE A 101 7.93 -0.81 -7.06
C PHE A 101 7.49 -1.47 -5.76
N TYR A 102 8.24 -1.23 -4.69
CA TYR A 102 7.73 -1.37 -3.33
C TYR A 102 7.00 -0.06 -2.99
N LYS A 103 5.74 -0.13 -2.57
CA LYS A 103 4.95 1.04 -2.20
C LYS A 103 4.48 0.89 -0.77
N ILE A 104 4.47 2.00 -0.04
CA ILE A 104 3.75 2.13 1.23
C ILE A 104 2.58 3.08 1.01
N CYS A 105 1.36 2.56 1.19
CA CYS A 105 0.13 3.30 0.97
C CYS A 105 -0.69 3.37 2.25
N GLU A 106 -1.42 4.46 2.45
CA GLU A 106 -2.51 4.52 3.42
C GLU A 106 -3.63 3.56 2.99
N SER A 107 -4.07 2.72 3.91
CA SER A 107 -4.89 1.55 3.60
C SER A 107 -6.25 1.87 2.97
N LYS A 108 -6.88 3.01 3.29
CA LYS A 108 -8.25 3.33 2.85
C LYS A 108 -8.34 4.19 1.61
N SER A 109 -7.54 5.25 1.53
CA SER A 109 -7.48 6.18 0.42
C SER A 109 -6.58 5.67 -0.72
N GLY A 110 -5.68 4.72 -0.44
CA GLY A 110 -4.63 4.31 -1.36
C GLY A 110 -3.58 5.40 -1.58
N TYR A 111 -3.49 6.38 -0.69
CA TYR A 111 -2.47 7.42 -0.81
C TYR A 111 -1.08 6.79 -0.70
N CYS A 112 -0.29 6.86 -1.77
CA CYS A 112 1.09 6.36 -1.79
C CYS A 112 2.01 7.33 -1.05
N SER A 113 2.29 7.03 0.22
CA SER A 113 3.15 7.85 1.08
C SER A 113 4.64 7.73 0.74
N GLY A 114 5.04 6.65 0.07
CA GLY A 114 6.42 6.48 -0.39
C GLY A 114 6.58 5.24 -1.29
N PHE A 115 7.65 5.21 -2.07
CA PHE A 115 7.98 4.05 -2.89
C PHE A 115 9.49 3.88 -3.07
N LYS A 116 9.91 2.65 -3.34
CA LYS A 116 11.27 2.28 -3.76
C LYS A 116 11.21 1.46 -5.05
N ILE A 117 12.08 1.78 -6.02
CA ILE A 117 12.20 1.02 -7.26
C ILE A 117 13.09 -0.20 -7.03
N TYR A 118 12.64 -1.36 -7.51
CA TYR A 118 13.45 -2.56 -7.56
C TYR A 118 14.48 -2.47 -8.69
N THR A 119 15.77 -2.52 -8.35
CA THR A 119 16.88 -2.43 -9.33
C THR A 119 17.67 -3.72 -9.48
N GLY A 120 17.20 -4.84 -8.92
CA GLY A 120 17.86 -6.16 -9.03
C GLY A 120 18.80 -6.50 -7.88
N ASN A 121 19.24 -5.52 -7.08
CA ASN A 121 20.06 -5.75 -5.89
C ASN A 121 19.55 -4.92 -4.69
N ASP A 122 18.65 -5.52 -3.91
CA ASP A 122 18.09 -4.90 -2.69
C ASP A 122 18.82 -5.32 -1.40
N LYS A 123 19.85 -6.17 -1.49
CA LYS A 123 20.62 -6.55 -0.31
C LYS A 123 21.59 -5.44 0.02
N ASP A 124 21.36 -4.77 1.14
CA ASP A 124 22.39 -3.95 1.76
C ASP A 124 23.49 -4.88 2.25
N ILE A 125 24.66 -4.81 1.59
CA ILE A 125 25.81 -5.72 1.78
C ILE A 125 26.28 -5.72 3.25
N GLU A 126 26.00 -4.66 3.99
CA GLU A 126 26.46 -4.43 5.36
C GLU A 126 25.53 -4.99 6.45
N THR A 127 24.32 -5.46 6.12
CA THR A 127 23.35 -5.90 7.15
C THR A 127 23.14 -7.42 7.14
N SER A 128 23.17 -8.04 8.31
CA SER A 128 22.81 -9.45 8.53
C SER A 128 21.29 -9.73 8.42
N VAL A 129 20.55 -8.76 7.87
CA VAL A 129 19.09 -8.70 7.83
C VAL A 129 18.61 -9.20 6.46
N SER A 130 17.44 -9.85 6.40
CA SER A 130 16.91 -10.30 5.12
C SER A 130 16.54 -9.13 4.20
N ALA A 131 16.62 -9.29 2.89
CA ALA A 131 16.28 -8.23 1.93
C ALA A 131 14.86 -7.68 2.16
N SER A 132 13.90 -8.55 2.44
CA SER A 132 12.51 -8.17 2.76
C SER A 132 12.41 -7.30 4.02
N GLU A 133 13.20 -7.61 5.04
CA GLU A 133 13.22 -6.84 6.29
C GLU A 133 13.90 -5.48 6.11
N SER A 134 15.01 -5.40 5.37
CA SER A 134 15.66 -4.11 5.03
C SER A 134 14.68 -3.20 4.29
N ILE A 135 13.98 -3.72 3.28
CA ILE A 135 12.97 -2.96 2.53
C ILE A 135 11.89 -2.42 3.46
N VAL A 136 11.32 -3.26 4.33
CA VAL A 136 10.28 -2.80 5.27
C VAL A 136 10.83 -1.71 6.18
N MET A 137 11.98 -1.94 6.82
CA MET A 137 12.58 -0.99 7.77
C MET A 137 12.84 0.38 7.12
N LYS A 138 13.36 0.39 5.88
CA LYS A 138 13.60 1.62 5.12
C LYS A 138 12.30 2.34 4.74
N MET A 139 11.28 1.60 4.32
CA MET A 139 10.01 2.17 3.89
C MET A 139 9.17 2.73 5.05
N VAL A 140 9.31 2.17 6.25
CA VAL A 140 8.50 2.56 7.42
C VAL A 140 9.16 3.61 8.31
N GLU A 141 10.44 3.95 8.06
CA GLU A 141 11.22 4.90 8.88
C GLU A 141 10.47 6.19 9.22
N PRO A 142 9.76 6.87 8.28
CA PRO A 142 9.02 8.10 8.59
C PRO A 142 7.80 7.91 9.50
N PHE A 143 7.37 6.67 9.74
CA PHE A 143 6.15 6.31 10.47
C PHE A 143 6.44 5.69 11.85
N LEU A 144 7.71 5.40 12.15
CA LEU A 144 8.11 4.84 13.43
C LEU A 144 7.82 5.81 14.58
N GLY A 145 7.53 5.27 15.78
CA GLY A 145 7.27 6.09 16.96
C GLY A 145 5.87 6.71 17.06
N LYS A 146 5.07 6.63 15.99
CA LYS A 146 3.78 7.35 15.86
C LYS A 146 2.53 6.48 16.10
N GLY A 147 2.68 5.18 16.40
CA GLY A 147 1.55 4.30 16.70
C GLY A 147 0.87 3.64 15.49
N TYR A 148 1.37 3.88 14.27
CA TYR A 148 0.81 3.26 13.05
C TYR A 148 0.75 1.73 13.10
N THR A 149 -0.27 1.19 12.45
CA THR A 149 -0.46 -0.23 12.15
C THR A 149 -0.05 -0.50 10.70
N LEU A 150 0.95 -1.35 10.54
CA LEU A 150 1.45 -1.80 9.25
C LEU A 150 0.82 -3.13 8.86
N PHE A 151 0.35 -3.22 7.63
CA PHE A 151 -0.18 -4.42 7.01
C PHE A 151 0.83 -4.96 5.99
N LEU A 152 1.20 -6.23 6.14
CA LEU A 152 2.23 -6.89 5.33
C LEU A 152 1.75 -8.21 4.71
N ASP A 153 2.18 -8.48 3.48
CA ASP A 153 2.07 -9.83 2.89
C ASP A 153 3.15 -10.79 3.44
N ASN A 154 2.98 -12.08 3.18
CA ASN A 154 3.82 -13.18 3.59
C ASN A 154 5.29 -13.11 3.13
N TRP A 155 5.58 -12.37 2.06
CA TRP A 155 6.96 -12.19 1.60
C TRP A 155 7.78 -11.30 2.54
N TYR A 156 7.13 -10.30 3.15
CA TYR A 156 7.74 -9.37 4.10
C TYR A 156 7.75 -9.89 5.53
N SER A 157 6.76 -10.71 5.89
CA SER A 157 6.50 -11.04 7.29
C SER A 157 7.49 -12.06 7.87
N SER A 158 8.01 -11.73 9.06
CA SER A 158 8.81 -12.62 9.92
C SER A 158 8.53 -12.31 11.40
N PRO A 159 8.63 -13.29 12.31
CA PRO A 159 8.49 -13.03 13.75
C PRO A 159 9.51 -11.99 14.26
N GLN A 160 10.75 -12.02 13.76
CA GLN A 160 11.80 -11.11 14.19
C GLN A 160 11.50 -9.66 13.80
N LEU A 161 11.04 -9.43 12.57
CA LEU A 161 10.63 -8.12 12.08
C LEU A 161 9.54 -7.51 12.95
N TYR A 162 8.54 -8.31 13.32
CA TYR A 162 7.38 -7.85 14.08
C TYR A 162 7.81 -7.40 15.49
N LEU A 163 8.66 -8.17 16.16
CA LEU A 163 9.23 -7.78 17.46
C LEU A 163 10.09 -6.51 17.36
N ASN A 164 10.86 -6.36 16.28
CA ASN A 164 11.69 -5.17 16.07
C ASN A 164 10.84 -3.91 15.83
N LEU A 165 9.77 -4.01 15.04
CA LEU A 165 8.83 -2.92 14.79
C LEU A 165 8.01 -2.57 16.03
N LEU A 166 7.63 -3.57 16.84
CA LEU A 166 6.96 -3.36 18.12
C LEU A 166 7.83 -2.52 19.08
N LYS A 167 9.14 -2.84 19.18
CA LYS A 167 10.11 -2.03 19.96
C LYS A 167 10.18 -0.57 19.49
N LYS A 168 9.89 -0.32 18.21
CA LYS A 168 9.86 1.01 17.58
C LYS A 168 8.46 1.63 17.57
N LYS A 169 7.56 1.17 18.45
CA LYS A 169 6.18 1.66 18.63
C LYS A 169 5.36 1.63 17.33
N MET A 170 5.49 0.54 16.56
CA MET A 170 4.70 0.29 15.37
C MET A 170 3.99 -1.06 15.51
N ASN A 171 2.67 -1.05 15.31
CA ASN A 171 1.88 -2.27 15.25
C ASN A 171 2.02 -2.91 13.88
N VAL A 172 1.98 -4.24 13.80
CA VAL A 172 2.11 -4.97 12.54
C VAL A 172 1.14 -6.14 12.51
N ILE A 173 0.46 -6.30 11.38
CA ILE A 173 -0.46 -7.41 11.11
C ILE A 173 -0.15 -7.94 9.71
N GLY A 174 0.02 -9.25 9.56
CA GLY A 174 0.29 -9.78 8.24
C GLY A 174 0.27 -11.28 8.14
N THR A 175 0.01 -11.76 6.94
CA THR A 175 0.14 -13.19 6.66
C THR A 175 1.60 -13.59 6.71
N VAL A 176 1.88 -14.83 7.07
CA VAL A 176 3.24 -15.36 7.18
C VAL A 176 3.31 -16.74 6.56
N ARG A 177 4.48 -17.13 6.04
CA ARG A 177 4.70 -18.52 5.63
C ARG A 177 5.02 -19.37 6.87
N SER A 178 4.42 -20.55 6.97
CA SER A 178 4.62 -21.44 8.12
C SER A 178 6.07 -21.88 8.31
N ASN A 179 6.86 -21.90 7.24
CA ASN A 179 8.28 -22.27 7.24
C ASN A 179 9.23 -21.09 7.48
N ARG A 180 8.74 -19.89 7.84
CA ARG A 180 9.62 -18.77 8.20
C ARG A 180 10.43 -19.10 9.46
N LYS A 181 11.66 -18.58 9.52
CA LYS A 181 12.52 -18.68 10.70
C LYS A 181 11.77 -18.14 11.92
N ASN A 182 11.92 -18.81 13.07
CA ASN A 182 11.27 -18.50 14.34
C ASN A 182 9.73 -18.68 14.37
N MET A 183 9.12 -19.30 13.36
CA MET A 183 7.70 -19.70 13.45
C MET A 183 7.54 -20.94 14.35
N PRO A 184 6.50 -20.98 15.21
CA PRO A 184 6.24 -22.15 16.04
C PRO A 184 5.91 -23.39 15.20
N LYS A 185 6.79 -24.39 15.21
CA LYS A 185 6.58 -25.65 14.46
C LYS A 185 5.32 -26.38 14.94
N THR A 186 5.02 -26.31 16.23
CA THR A 186 3.81 -26.88 16.83
C THR A 186 2.50 -26.36 16.19
N LEU A 187 2.44 -25.09 15.75
CA LEU A 187 1.28 -24.59 14.98
C LEU A 187 1.12 -25.33 13.64
N SER A 188 2.22 -25.59 12.94
CA SER A 188 2.16 -26.26 11.63
C SER A 188 1.65 -27.71 11.74
N LEU A 189 2.01 -28.41 12.82
CA LEU A 189 1.66 -29.81 13.08
C LEU A 189 0.18 -30.02 13.44
N GLN A 190 -0.48 -29.01 14.01
CA GLN A 190 -1.89 -29.11 14.41
C GLN A 190 -2.81 -29.26 13.19
N LYS A 191 -3.60 -30.34 13.18
CA LYS A 191 -4.64 -30.57 12.17
C LYS A 191 -5.94 -29.91 12.63
N LEU A 192 -6.39 -28.91 11.89
CA LEU A 192 -7.58 -28.13 12.20
C LEU A 192 -8.73 -28.47 11.23
N LYS A 193 -9.95 -28.53 11.76
CA LYS A 193 -11.19 -28.54 10.97
C LYS A 193 -11.53 -27.13 10.52
N ARG A 194 -12.32 -27.01 9.46
CA ARG A 194 -12.71 -25.72 8.89
C ARG A 194 -13.43 -24.86 9.95
N GLY A 195 -12.94 -23.63 10.14
CA GLY A 195 -13.42 -22.69 11.15
C GLY A 195 -12.60 -22.68 12.43
N GLU A 196 -11.80 -23.72 12.70
CA GLU A 196 -10.95 -23.79 13.89
C GLU A 196 -9.71 -22.89 13.76
N VAL A 197 -9.21 -22.48 14.92
CA VAL A 197 -8.01 -21.68 15.09
C VAL A 197 -7.08 -22.36 16.08
N ALA A 198 -5.78 -22.31 15.80
CA ALA A 198 -4.75 -22.51 16.80
C ALA A 198 -3.89 -21.26 16.94
N THR A 199 -3.47 -20.96 18.17
CA THR A 199 -2.68 -19.77 18.49
C THR A 199 -1.50 -20.13 19.36
N GLN A 200 -0.41 -19.39 19.19
CA GLN A 200 0.68 -19.30 20.15
C GLN A 200 1.08 -17.84 20.27
N SER A 201 1.36 -17.41 21.49
CA SER A 201 1.74 -16.04 21.79
C SER A 201 3.01 -16.00 22.61
N THR A 202 3.81 -14.98 22.39
CA THR A 202 4.90 -14.57 23.28
C THR A 202 4.63 -13.13 23.73
N SER A 203 5.56 -12.51 24.46
CA SER A 203 5.44 -11.13 24.90
C SER A 203 5.33 -10.17 23.70
N GLY A 204 4.10 -9.76 23.39
CA GLY A 204 3.79 -8.77 22.35
C GLY A 204 3.65 -9.31 20.92
N LEU A 205 3.69 -10.63 20.70
CA LEU A 205 3.47 -11.20 19.37
C LEU A 205 2.52 -12.39 19.44
N LEU A 206 1.42 -12.30 18.69
CA LEU A 206 0.47 -13.38 18.46
C LEU A 206 0.77 -14.04 17.10
N ALA A 207 1.01 -15.35 17.12
CA ALA A 207 1.06 -16.20 15.95
C ALA A 207 -0.18 -17.09 15.92
N LEU A 208 -0.85 -17.16 14.77
CA LEU A 208 -2.05 -17.97 14.62
C LEU A 208 -2.07 -18.75 13.32
N LYS A 209 -2.75 -19.89 13.37
CA LYS A 209 -3.14 -20.73 12.24
C LYS A 209 -4.65 -20.82 12.23
N TRP A 210 -5.27 -20.40 11.12
CA TRP A 210 -6.71 -20.50 10.92
C TRP A 210 -7.03 -21.39 9.73
N LYS A 211 -8.02 -22.29 9.88
CA LYS A 211 -8.47 -23.17 8.81
C LYS A 211 -9.67 -22.60 8.08
N GLY A 212 -9.41 -21.89 6.98
CA GLY A 212 -10.44 -21.48 6.02
C GLY A 212 -10.69 -22.56 4.95
N LYS A 213 -10.66 -22.17 3.67
CA LYS A 213 -10.56 -23.12 2.54
C LYS A 213 -9.18 -23.80 2.51
N LYS A 214 -8.15 -23.07 2.94
CA LYS A 214 -6.77 -23.52 3.13
C LYS A 214 -6.28 -23.04 4.49
N ASP A 215 -5.17 -23.58 4.94
CA ASP A 215 -4.50 -23.09 6.16
C ASP A 215 -3.96 -21.68 5.88
N VAL A 216 -4.27 -20.75 6.78
CA VAL A 216 -3.76 -19.38 6.76
C VAL A 216 -2.99 -19.16 8.04
N TYR A 217 -1.76 -18.68 7.92
CA TYR A 217 -0.93 -18.29 9.06
C TYR A 217 -0.82 -16.77 9.10
N LEU A 218 -0.97 -16.21 10.29
CA LEU A 218 -0.94 -14.76 10.50
C LEU A 218 -0.12 -14.43 11.74
N LEU A 219 0.59 -13.32 11.68
CA LEU A 219 1.28 -12.68 12.80
C LEU A 219 0.59 -11.36 13.11
N SER A 220 0.52 -11.01 14.39
CA SER A 220 -0.02 -9.74 14.85
C SER A 220 0.67 -9.29 16.13
N THR A 221 1.09 -8.03 16.20
CA THR A 221 1.53 -7.39 17.45
C THR A 221 0.42 -6.57 18.12
N LYS A 222 -0.69 -6.33 17.41
CA LYS A 222 -1.83 -5.53 17.90
C LYS A 222 -2.82 -6.35 18.74
N HIS A 223 -3.14 -7.55 18.27
CA HIS A 223 -4.13 -8.46 18.88
C HIS A 223 -3.52 -9.31 19.99
N LYS A 224 -4.27 -9.47 21.09
CA LYS A 224 -3.90 -10.33 22.23
C LYS A 224 -4.50 -11.75 22.17
N ASN A 225 -5.64 -11.90 21.49
CA ASN A 225 -6.41 -13.14 21.45
C ASN A 225 -6.95 -13.43 20.03
N SER A 226 -7.45 -14.65 19.82
CA SER A 226 -8.10 -15.12 18.60
C SER A 226 -9.62 -14.96 18.65
N GLU A 227 -10.09 -13.72 18.84
CA GLU A 227 -11.53 -13.45 18.89
C GLU A 227 -12.21 -13.72 17.53
N MET A 228 -13.32 -14.44 17.58
CA MET A 228 -14.15 -14.77 16.42
C MET A 228 -15.36 -13.83 16.36
N ILE A 229 -15.51 -13.13 15.23
CA ILE A 229 -16.53 -12.12 15.00
C ILE A 229 -17.49 -12.60 13.90
N ASP A 230 -18.79 -12.46 14.14
CA ASP A 230 -19.83 -12.58 13.11
C ASP A 230 -19.72 -11.38 12.16
N THR A 231 -19.39 -11.63 10.90
CA THR A 231 -19.20 -10.56 9.92
C THR A 231 -20.52 -9.95 9.42
N GLY A 232 -21.68 -10.48 9.85
CA GLY A 232 -23.00 -10.12 9.34
C GLY A 232 -23.25 -10.58 7.90
N LYS A 233 -22.26 -11.20 7.25
CA LYS A 233 -22.36 -11.70 5.88
C LYS A 233 -22.82 -13.16 5.88
N MET A 234 -23.66 -13.48 4.92
CA MET A 234 -24.18 -14.82 4.69
C MET A 234 -23.47 -15.49 3.52
N ARG A 235 -23.28 -16.81 3.61
CA ARG A 235 -22.75 -17.63 2.52
C ARG A 235 -23.65 -18.81 2.24
N TRP A 236 -23.93 -19.03 0.96
CA TRP A 236 -24.55 -20.26 0.47
C TRP A 236 -23.52 -21.38 0.41
N ASP A 237 -23.85 -22.52 1.01
CA ASP A 237 -23.14 -23.76 0.75
C ASP A 237 -23.63 -24.40 -0.56
N LYS A 238 -22.88 -25.39 -1.07
CA LYS A 238 -23.23 -26.18 -2.28
C LYS A 238 -24.63 -26.80 -2.20
N LYS A 239 -25.12 -27.04 -0.98
CA LYS A 239 -26.48 -27.56 -0.69
C LYS A 239 -27.54 -26.47 -0.56
N LYS A 240 -27.25 -25.22 -0.96
CA LYS A 240 -28.11 -24.03 -0.80
C LYS A 240 -28.52 -23.75 0.66
N VAL A 241 -27.74 -24.23 1.63
CA VAL A 241 -27.91 -23.86 3.05
C VAL A 241 -27.17 -22.55 3.31
N VAL A 242 -27.82 -21.64 4.06
CA VAL A 242 -27.25 -20.35 4.42
C VAL A 242 -26.47 -20.49 5.72
N HIS A 243 -25.20 -20.08 5.71
CA HIS A 243 -24.36 -20.03 6.89
C HIS A 243 -23.86 -18.61 7.14
N LYS A 244 -23.86 -18.21 8.42
CA LYS A 244 -23.17 -16.99 8.86
C LYS A 244 -21.67 -17.11 8.66
N ILE A 245 -21.04 -16.05 8.16
CA ILE A 245 -19.59 -15.99 7.99
C ILE A 245 -18.97 -15.46 9.28
N ILE A 246 -18.35 -16.37 10.04
CA ILE A 246 -17.56 -16.05 11.23
C ILE A 246 -16.08 -16.04 10.85
N LYS A 247 -15.34 -15.00 11.25
CA LYS A 247 -13.91 -14.85 11.00
C LYS A 247 -13.22 -14.28 12.23
N LEU A 248 -11.90 -14.49 12.32
CA LEU A 248 -11.13 -13.83 13.36
C LEU A 248 -11.09 -12.31 13.16
N ALA A 249 -11.15 -11.57 14.27
CA ALA A 249 -11.00 -10.12 14.30
C ALA A 249 -9.74 -9.66 13.56
N CYS A 250 -8.59 -10.29 13.84
CA CYS A 250 -7.32 -9.98 13.21
C CYS A 250 -7.31 -10.25 11.69
N ILE A 251 -8.08 -11.23 11.21
CA ILE A 251 -8.20 -11.52 9.78
C ILE A 251 -9.11 -10.49 9.11
N ILE A 252 -10.15 -10.03 9.80
CA ILE A 252 -11.01 -8.95 9.31
C ILE A 252 -10.18 -7.68 9.16
N GLU A 253 -9.44 -7.29 10.21
CA GLU A 253 -8.59 -6.10 10.19
C GLU A 253 -7.49 -6.20 9.14
N TYR A 254 -6.84 -7.37 8.99
CA TYR A 254 -5.86 -7.60 7.93
C TYR A 254 -6.43 -7.37 6.52
N ASN A 255 -7.60 -7.94 6.24
CA ASN A 255 -8.25 -7.78 4.94
C ASN A 255 -8.68 -6.32 4.68
N ASP A 256 -9.01 -5.60 5.76
CA ASP A 256 -9.39 -4.20 5.69
C ASP A 256 -8.18 -3.27 5.45
N GLY A 257 -7.00 -3.66 5.95
CA GLY A 257 -5.77 -2.88 5.90
C GLY A 257 -4.88 -3.12 4.67
N MET A 258 -4.81 -4.34 4.12
CA MET A 258 -3.86 -4.66 3.02
C MET A 258 -4.16 -4.01 1.67
N GLY A 259 -5.40 -3.58 1.42
CA GLY A 259 -5.86 -3.19 0.08
C GLY A 259 -5.33 -1.86 -0.46
N GLY A 260 -4.56 -1.09 0.31
CA GLY A 260 -4.18 0.28 -0.06
C GLY A 260 -3.34 0.38 -1.34
N VAL A 261 -2.37 -0.51 -1.53
CA VAL A 261 -1.53 -0.54 -2.75
C VAL A 261 -2.35 -0.98 -3.97
N ASP A 262 -3.16 -2.03 -3.84
CA ASP A 262 -4.00 -2.51 -4.93
C ASP A 262 -5.06 -1.46 -5.34
N TRP A 263 -5.63 -0.74 -4.39
CA TRP A 263 -6.53 0.37 -4.67
C TRP A 263 -5.82 1.50 -5.44
N GLN A 264 -4.62 1.86 -5.01
CA GLN A 264 -3.80 2.85 -5.70
C GLN A 264 -3.45 2.46 -7.14
N ASP A 265 -3.08 1.18 -7.36
CA ASP A 265 -2.83 0.64 -8.69
C ASP A 265 -4.10 0.66 -9.56
N GLN A 266 -5.27 0.39 -8.98
CA GLN A 266 -6.56 0.48 -9.67
C GLN A 266 -6.89 1.92 -10.10
N VAL A 267 -6.74 2.88 -9.20
CA VAL A 267 -6.99 4.31 -9.50
C VAL A 267 -6.06 4.79 -10.61
N ILE A 268 -4.76 4.47 -10.54
CA ILE A 268 -3.81 4.84 -11.61
C ILE A 268 -4.18 4.18 -12.94
N ALA A 269 -4.65 2.94 -12.93
CA ALA A 269 -5.06 2.24 -14.16
C ALA A 269 -6.28 2.89 -14.85
N CYS A 270 -7.15 3.59 -14.09
CA CYS A 270 -8.29 4.32 -14.65
C CYS A 270 -7.88 5.61 -15.39
N PHE A 271 -6.71 6.18 -15.07
CA PHE A 271 -6.21 7.41 -15.69
C PHE A 271 -4.84 7.17 -16.36
N PRO A 272 -4.80 6.45 -17.50
CA PRO A 272 -3.55 6.09 -18.15
C PRO A 272 -2.90 7.31 -18.84
N ILE A 273 -2.11 8.06 -18.07
CA ILE A 273 -1.26 9.15 -18.59
C ILE A 273 -0.02 8.57 -19.32
N MET A 274 0.36 7.34 -18.99
CA MET A 274 1.54 6.66 -19.54
C MET A 274 1.40 6.35 -21.04
N LYS A 275 2.26 6.97 -21.84
CA LYS A 275 2.41 6.69 -23.28
C LYS A 275 3.43 5.61 -23.56
N LYS A 276 3.30 4.95 -24.72
CA LYS A 276 4.34 4.06 -25.26
C LYS A 276 5.60 4.89 -25.50
N PHE A 277 6.70 4.51 -24.85
CA PHE A 277 8.02 5.09 -25.05
C PHE A 277 9.02 3.98 -25.38
N MET A 278 9.81 4.20 -26.43
CA MET A 278 10.97 3.38 -26.75
C MET A 278 12.19 4.28 -26.62
N LYS A 279 13.09 3.95 -25.70
CA LYS A 279 14.38 4.63 -25.63
C LYS A 279 15.19 4.14 -26.84
N GLY A 280 15.55 5.07 -27.73
CA GLY A 280 16.48 4.82 -28.84
C GLY A 280 17.82 4.30 -28.34
#